data_AF-A0A7S2MV36-F1
#
_entry.id   AF-A0A7S2MV36-F1
#
_cell.length_a   1.000
_cell.length_b   1.000
_cell.length_c   1.000
_cell.angle_alpha   90.00
_cell.angle_beta   90.00
_cell.angle_gamma   90.00
#
_symmetry.space_group_name_H-M   'P 1'
#
loop_
_entity.id
_entity.type
_entity.pdbx_description
1 polymer ?
#
loop_
_entity_poly.entity_id
_entity_poly.type
_entity_poly.pdbx_seq_one_letter_code
_entity_poly.pdbx_strand_id
1 'polypeptide(L)'
;GGVGAPGGEALGGGAALGRALPPGRVADGSVLGQVWMLSQDANGSRRVQAALDAAGTSKARMLIAVELRGHVAKAMRCPHANHVLQKLVNVGGPEECLFVSEELLGRAGLVSQAARHRYGCRVVQHLLRRCPPHALGPITQALLADALSLSCHPFGTYVVQHLLQYGGDQDHRQLAAVFERSIEDLGRCSAGCGVLAAAMAHMPAEDAARVARAAAAAP
;
A
#
# COMPACT_ATOMS: atom_id res chain seq x y z
N GLY A 1 73.00 -3.61 -41.67
CA GLY A 1 72.60 -2.67 -42.73
C GLY A 1 71.32 -3.18 -43.37
N GLY A 2 70.33 -2.38 -43.69
CA GLY A 2 70.20 -0.95 -43.57
C GLY A 2 68.73 -0.52 -43.75
N VAL A 3 68.37 0.50 -42.97
CA VAL A 3 67.53 1.67 -43.25
C VAL A 3 66.22 1.53 -44.05
N GLY A 4 65.14 1.94 -43.37
CA GLY A 4 63.91 2.48 -43.93
C GLY A 4 63.01 3.04 -42.82
N ALA A 5 63.05 4.37 -42.62
CA ALA A 5 62.08 5.18 -41.86
C ALA A 5 61.47 6.20 -42.87
N PRO A 6 60.49 7.09 -42.54
CA PRO A 6 59.91 7.43 -41.22
C PRO A 6 58.37 7.72 -41.23
N GLY A 7 57.84 8.20 -40.09
CA GLY A 7 56.55 8.88 -39.92
C GLY A 7 55.53 8.03 -39.14
N GLY A 8 54.93 8.42 -38.01
CA GLY A 8 54.82 9.70 -37.33
C GLY A 8 53.34 9.96 -36.98
N GLU A 9 52.81 9.42 -35.88
CA GLU A 9 51.48 9.76 -35.31
C GLU A 9 51.50 9.42 -33.81
N ALA A 10 51.34 10.36 -32.88
CA ALA A 10 50.16 11.17 -32.50
C ALA A 10 49.47 10.57 -31.26
N LEU A 11 49.56 11.34 -30.17
CA LEU A 11 49.04 11.07 -28.84
C LEU A 11 47.51 11.02 -28.84
N GLY A 12 46.96 9.90 -28.36
CA GLY A 12 45.53 9.76 -28.10
C GLY A 12 45.12 10.51 -26.83
N GLY A 13 44.38 11.60 -26.99
CA GLY A 13 43.68 12.31 -25.93
C GLY A 13 42.44 12.98 -26.49
N GLY A 14 41.25 12.55 -26.07
CA GLY A 14 39.99 13.12 -26.54
C GLY A 14 38.78 12.50 -25.85
N ALA A 15 38.41 13.11 -24.71
CA ALA A 15 37.22 12.80 -23.95
C ALA A 15 35.94 12.94 -24.81
N ALA A 16 35.10 11.91 -24.82
CA ALA A 16 33.77 11.98 -25.41
C ALA A 16 32.82 12.75 -24.47
N LEU A 17 32.62 14.03 -24.80
CA LEU A 17 31.64 14.92 -24.19
C LEU A 17 30.21 14.39 -24.39
N GLY A 18 29.44 14.41 -23.30
CA GLY A 18 28.03 14.03 -23.27
C GLY A 18 27.19 14.84 -24.25
N ARG A 19 26.48 14.12 -25.13
CA ARG A 19 25.43 14.70 -25.97
C ARG A 19 24.12 14.71 -25.18
N ALA A 20 23.62 15.92 -24.91
CA ALA A 20 22.25 16.13 -24.47
C ALA A 20 21.26 15.69 -25.57
N LEU A 21 20.20 14.96 -25.17
CA LEU A 21 19.13 14.51 -26.06
C LEU A 21 18.21 15.69 -26.43
N PRO A 22 17.69 15.79 -27.68
CA PRO A 22 16.76 16.85 -28.05
C PRO A 22 15.36 16.67 -27.41
N PRO A 23 14.61 17.75 -27.18
CA PRO A 23 13.28 17.70 -26.59
C PRO A 23 12.26 17.23 -27.65
N GLY A 24 11.54 16.15 -27.38
CA GLY A 24 10.42 15.69 -28.20
C GLY A 24 10.40 14.21 -28.60
N ARG A 25 11.36 13.39 -28.17
CA ARG A 25 11.22 11.92 -28.25
C ARG A 25 10.71 11.38 -26.92
N VAL A 26 9.51 10.81 -26.89
CA VAL A 26 9.09 9.93 -25.81
C VAL A 26 10.06 8.75 -25.82
N ALA A 27 10.79 8.55 -24.72
CA ALA A 27 11.72 7.43 -24.62
C ALA A 27 10.94 6.12 -24.84
N ASP A 28 11.40 5.33 -25.80
CA ASP A 28 10.94 3.96 -26.05
C ASP A 28 11.14 3.16 -24.75
N GLY A 29 10.07 3.04 -23.94
CA GLY A 29 10.14 2.50 -22.58
C GLY A 29 9.35 3.25 -21.50
N SER A 30 8.86 4.46 -21.75
CA SER A 30 8.00 5.18 -20.80
C SER A 30 6.67 4.47 -20.56
N VAL A 31 6.24 4.36 -19.29
CA VAL A 31 4.93 3.83 -18.91
C VAL A 31 3.81 4.88 -18.92
N LEU A 32 4.18 6.17 -18.97
CA LEU A 32 3.23 7.28 -18.95
C LEU A 32 2.36 7.28 -20.22
N GLY A 33 1.09 7.62 -20.04
CA GLY A 33 0.02 7.52 -21.03
C GLY A 33 -0.59 6.11 -21.16
N GLN A 34 -0.05 5.13 -20.46
CA GLN A 34 -0.44 3.72 -20.56
C GLN A 34 -0.55 3.04 -19.19
N VAL A 35 -0.46 3.78 -18.08
CA VAL A 35 -0.29 3.20 -16.74
C VAL A 35 -1.43 2.25 -16.39
N TRP A 36 -2.69 2.67 -16.59
CA TRP A 36 -3.83 1.81 -16.30
C TRP A 36 -3.88 0.58 -17.21
N MET A 37 -3.63 0.76 -18.51
CA MET A 37 -3.61 -0.35 -19.48
C MET A 37 -2.57 -1.40 -19.09
N LEU A 38 -1.33 -0.98 -18.86
CA LEU A 38 -0.23 -1.85 -18.45
C LEU A 38 -0.47 -2.51 -17.08
N SER A 39 -1.10 -1.80 -16.13
CA SER A 39 -1.32 -2.34 -14.79
C SER A 39 -2.20 -3.59 -14.77
N GLN A 40 -3.01 -3.82 -15.81
CA GLN A 40 -3.99 -4.91 -15.86
C GLN A 40 -3.41 -6.28 -16.22
N ASP A 41 -2.17 -6.37 -16.71
CA ASP A 41 -1.50 -7.65 -17.02
C ASP A 41 -0.20 -7.83 -16.23
N ALA A 42 0.32 -9.06 -16.19
CA ALA A 42 1.45 -9.43 -15.36
C ALA A 42 2.76 -8.71 -15.72
N ASN A 43 3.02 -8.46 -17.01
CA ASN A 43 4.26 -7.85 -17.47
C ASN A 43 4.16 -6.32 -17.42
N GLY A 44 3.04 -5.77 -17.87
CA GLY A 44 2.77 -4.33 -17.76
C GLY A 44 2.79 -3.86 -16.30
N SER A 45 2.16 -4.60 -15.37
CA SER A 45 2.18 -4.27 -13.94
C SER A 45 3.60 -4.23 -13.37
N ARG A 46 4.46 -5.17 -13.76
CA ARG A 46 5.88 -5.17 -13.35
C ARG A 46 6.64 -3.96 -13.88
N ARG A 47 6.37 -3.54 -15.12
CA ARG A 47 6.97 -2.33 -15.70
C ARG A 47 6.54 -1.07 -14.95
N VAL A 48 5.25 -0.94 -14.62
CA VAL A 48 4.75 0.20 -13.85
C VAL A 48 5.35 0.21 -12.44
N GLN A 49 5.46 -0.94 -11.79
CA GLN A 49 6.12 -1.04 -10.48
C GLN A 49 7.60 -0.63 -10.54
N ALA A 50 8.34 -1.06 -11.56
CA ALA A 50 9.73 -0.65 -11.76
C ALA A 50 9.84 0.87 -12.02
N ALA A 51 8.90 1.46 -12.75
CA ALA A 51 8.85 2.91 -12.95
C ALA A 51 8.58 3.67 -11.64
N LEU A 52 7.73 3.13 -10.75
CA LEU A 52 7.52 3.69 -9.41
C LEU A 52 8.77 3.59 -8.54
N ASP A 53 9.52 2.49 -8.60
CA ASP A 53 10.79 2.32 -7.89
C ASP A 53 11.87 3.30 -8.41
N ALA A 54 11.93 3.52 -9.73
CA ALA A 54 12.88 4.45 -10.35
C ALA A 54 12.51 5.93 -10.16
N ALA A 55 11.26 6.23 -9.81
CA ALA A 55 10.78 7.59 -9.59
C ALA A 55 11.29 8.14 -8.25
N GLY A 56 12.42 8.85 -8.30
CA GLY A 56 13.10 9.39 -7.12
C GLY A 56 12.40 10.56 -6.40
N THR A 57 11.30 11.09 -6.94
CA THR A 57 10.56 12.21 -6.33
C THR A 57 9.06 11.92 -6.25
N SER A 58 8.39 12.56 -5.29
CA SER A 58 6.92 12.42 -5.16
C SER A 58 6.19 12.94 -6.40
N LYS A 59 6.64 14.08 -6.95
CA LYS A 59 6.13 14.60 -8.23
C LYS A 59 6.19 13.57 -9.36
N ALA A 60 7.30 12.84 -9.50
CA ALA A 60 7.45 11.81 -10.54
C ALA A 60 6.52 10.60 -10.31
N ARG A 61 6.40 10.13 -9.06
CA ARG A 61 5.45 9.05 -8.73
C ARG A 61 4.01 9.48 -8.93
N MET A 62 3.68 10.73 -8.63
CA MET A 62 2.35 11.29 -8.83
C MET A 62 1.96 11.37 -10.31
N LEU A 63 2.90 11.60 -11.24
CA LEU A 63 2.62 11.50 -12.68
C LEU A 63 2.13 10.10 -13.07
N ILE A 64 2.65 9.05 -12.43
CA ILE A 64 2.18 7.67 -12.63
C ILE A 64 0.84 7.46 -11.91
N ALA A 65 0.73 7.92 -10.66
CA ALA A 65 -0.46 7.70 -9.83
C ALA A 65 -1.73 8.31 -10.43
N VAL A 66 -1.65 9.53 -10.97
CA VAL A 66 -2.84 10.22 -11.50
C VAL A 66 -3.50 9.49 -12.67
N GLU A 67 -2.77 8.67 -13.43
CA GLU A 67 -3.34 7.82 -14.49
C GLU A 67 -4.15 6.62 -13.95
N LEU A 68 -4.05 6.33 -12.64
CA LEU A 68 -4.88 5.33 -11.96
C LEU A 68 -6.18 5.92 -11.39
N ARG A 69 -6.38 7.24 -11.49
CA ARG A 69 -7.58 7.92 -10.97
C ARG A 69 -8.85 7.36 -11.64
N GLY A 70 -9.88 7.10 -10.84
CA GLY A 70 -11.10 6.43 -11.28
C GLY A 70 -10.96 4.91 -11.49
N HIS A 71 -9.75 4.37 -11.36
CA HIS A 71 -9.46 2.95 -11.54
C HIS A 71 -9.03 2.23 -10.26
N VAL A 72 -8.79 2.94 -9.15
CA VAL A 72 -8.33 2.35 -7.87
C VAL A 72 -9.23 1.20 -7.40
N ALA A 73 -10.56 1.39 -7.45
CA ALA A 73 -11.52 0.35 -7.07
C ALA A 73 -11.41 -0.93 -7.93
N LYS A 74 -11.10 -0.79 -9.22
CA LYS A 74 -10.88 -1.92 -10.14
C LYS A 74 -9.49 -2.54 -9.88
N ALA A 75 -8.49 -1.70 -9.67
CA ALA A 75 -7.12 -2.12 -9.41
C ALA A 75 -7.01 -3.01 -8.17
N MET A 76 -7.71 -2.68 -7.07
CA MET A 76 -7.76 -3.50 -5.86
C MET A 76 -8.39 -4.89 -6.04
N ARG A 77 -9.07 -5.12 -7.16
CA ARG A 77 -9.70 -6.41 -7.50
C ARG A 77 -8.94 -7.17 -8.58
N CYS A 78 -8.02 -6.51 -9.27
CA CYS A 78 -7.21 -7.10 -10.33
C CYS A 78 -6.03 -7.90 -9.75
N PRO A 79 -5.73 -9.12 -10.25
CA PRO A 79 -4.56 -9.90 -9.83
C PRO A 79 -3.21 -9.23 -10.10
N HIS A 80 -3.17 -8.23 -10.99
CA HIS A 80 -1.93 -7.55 -11.38
C HIS A 80 -1.88 -6.09 -10.91
N ALA A 81 -2.95 -5.31 -11.11
CA ALA A 81 -2.95 -3.89 -10.78
C ALA A 81 -2.94 -3.60 -9.27
N ASN A 82 -3.35 -4.57 -8.44
CA ASN A 82 -3.25 -4.43 -6.98
C ASN A 82 -1.78 -4.25 -6.54
N HIS A 83 -0.82 -4.86 -7.24
CA HIS A 83 0.60 -4.72 -6.93
C HIS A 83 1.11 -3.32 -7.23
N VAL A 84 0.55 -2.65 -8.24
CA VAL A 84 0.88 -1.25 -8.55
C VAL A 84 0.44 -0.34 -7.41
N LEU A 85 -0.77 -0.53 -6.86
CA LEU A 85 -1.23 0.24 -5.70
C LEU A 85 -0.40 -0.03 -4.44
N GLN A 86 -0.11 -1.30 -4.15
CA GLN A 86 0.76 -1.66 -3.02
C GLN A 86 2.14 -1.03 -3.17
N LYS A 87 2.72 -1.09 -4.38
CA LYS A 87 4.01 -0.46 -4.70
C LYS A 87 3.96 1.04 -4.49
N LEU A 88 2.94 1.71 -5.05
CA LEU A 88 2.75 3.15 -4.92
C LEU A 88 2.75 3.60 -3.46
N VAL A 89 1.96 2.93 -2.60
CA VAL A 89 1.93 3.23 -1.16
C VAL A 89 3.25 2.86 -0.46
N ASN A 90 3.95 1.82 -0.93
CA ASN A 90 5.18 1.36 -0.31
C ASN A 90 6.42 2.21 -0.64
N VAL A 91 6.49 2.83 -1.81
CA VAL A 91 7.61 3.73 -2.17
C VAL A 91 7.24 5.22 -2.08
N GLY A 92 5.95 5.51 -2.01
CA GLY A 92 5.41 6.85 -1.85
C GLY A 92 5.55 7.43 -0.45
N GLY A 93 5.20 8.70 -0.35
CA GLY A 93 5.04 9.46 0.88
C GLY A 93 3.59 9.95 1.06
N PRO A 94 3.38 11.08 1.76
CA PRO A 94 2.04 11.58 2.08
C PRO A 94 1.14 11.82 0.86
N GLU A 95 1.67 12.34 -0.25
CA GLU A 95 0.85 12.64 -1.45
C GLU A 95 0.27 11.38 -2.10
N GLU A 96 1.09 10.33 -2.25
CA GLU A 96 0.65 9.06 -2.83
C GLU A 96 -0.34 8.34 -1.91
N CYS A 97 -0.13 8.43 -0.59
CA CYS A 97 -1.07 7.96 0.42
C CYS A 97 -2.41 8.67 0.33
N LEU A 98 -2.40 10.01 0.28
CA LEU A 98 -3.60 10.82 0.14
C LEU A 98 -4.36 10.48 -1.12
N PHE A 99 -3.68 10.34 -2.26
CA PHE A 99 -4.30 9.94 -3.52
C PHE A 99 -5.09 8.62 -3.40
N VAL A 100 -4.48 7.57 -2.82
CA VAL A 100 -5.15 6.28 -2.67
C VAL A 100 -6.28 6.36 -1.65
N SER A 101 -6.10 7.09 -0.54
CA SER A 101 -7.15 7.29 0.46
C SER A 101 -8.35 8.05 -0.10
N GLU A 102 -8.13 9.12 -0.87
CA GLU A 102 -9.20 9.90 -1.50
C GLU A 102 -10.01 9.05 -2.48
N GLU A 103 -9.35 8.24 -3.30
CA GLU A 103 -10.04 7.33 -4.22
C GLU A 103 -10.86 6.25 -3.50
N LEU A 104 -10.38 5.78 -2.35
CA LEU A 104 -11.11 4.85 -1.47
C LEU A 104 -12.33 5.51 -0.82
N LEU A 105 -12.19 6.75 -0.36
CA LEU A 105 -13.23 7.50 0.33
C LEU A 105 -14.25 8.10 -0.64
N GLY A 106 -13.88 8.31 -1.91
CA GLY A 106 -14.76 8.84 -2.95
C GLY A 106 -15.94 7.92 -3.31
N ARG A 107 -15.97 6.69 -2.82
CA ARG A 107 -17.09 5.76 -2.99
C ARG A 107 -17.48 5.11 -1.66
N ALA A 108 -18.72 5.33 -1.24
CA ALA A 108 -19.28 4.75 -0.02
C ALA A 108 -19.08 3.22 0.03
N GLY A 109 -18.60 2.74 1.17
CA GLY A 109 -18.36 1.32 1.44
C GLY A 109 -17.14 0.70 0.73
N LEU A 110 -16.41 1.44 -0.10
CA LEU A 110 -15.27 0.88 -0.84
C LEU A 110 -14.12 0.46 0.10
N VAL A 111 -13.88 1.18 1.20
CA VAL A 111 -12.91 0.81 2.23
C VAL A 111 -13.22 -0.58 2.81
N SER A 112 -14.46 -0.78 3.28
CA SER A 112 -14.94 -2.05 3.83
C SER A 112 -14.92 -3.18 2.80
N GLN A 113 -15.21 -2.89 1.53
CA GLN A 113 -15.09 -3.85 0.43
C GLN A 113 -13.63 -4.21 0.15
N ALA A 114 -12.72 -3.24 0.18
CA ALA A 114 -11.29 -3.47 -0.03
C ALA A 114 -10.72 -4.35 1.09
N ALA A 115 -11.05 -4.07 2.36
CA ALA A 115 -10.62 -4.87 3.51
C ALA A 115 -11.08 -6.34 3.44
N ARG A 116 -12.20 -6.62 2.77
CA ARG A 116 -12.73 -7.97 2.55
C ARG A 116 -12.27 -8.62 1.24
N HIS A 117 -11.40 -7.98 0.47
CA HIS A 117 -10.94 -8.54 -0.79
C HIS A 117 -9.55 -9.15 -0.65
N ARG A 118 -9.30 -10.32 -1.27
CA ARG A 118 -8.03 -11.06 -1.21
C ARG A 118 -6.79 -10.23 -1.58
N TYR A 119 -6.98 -9.22 -2.44
CA TYR A 119 -5.94 -8.26 -2.85
C TYR A 119 -6.12 -6.89 -2.21
N GLY A 120 -7.37 -6.45 -2.04
CA GLY A 120 -7.68 -5.13 -1.50
C GLY A 120 -7.20 -5.00 -0.06
N CYS A 121 -7.31 -6.08 0.73
CA CYS A 121 -6.89 -6.08 2.13
C CYS A 121 -5.39 -5.80 2.27
N ARG A 122 -4.57 -6.19 1.28
CA ARG A 122 -3.14 -5.91 1.25
C ARG A 122 -2.87 -4.42 1.04
N VAL A 123 -3.62 -3.78 0.14
CA VAL A 123 -3.51 -2.32 -0.07
C VAL A 123 -3.89 -1.58 1.22
N VAL A 124 -4.98 -1.96 1.88
CA VAL A 124 -5.39 -1.35 3.16
C VAL A 124 -4.33 -1.56 4.25
N GLN A 125 -3.75 -2.75 4.37
CA GLN A 125 -2.64 -3.01 5.30
C GLN A 125 -1.42 -2.12 5.03
N HIS A 126 -1.07 -1.90 3.76
CA HIS A 126 0.01 -0.99 3.39
C HIS A 126 -0.30 0.46 3.74
N LEU A 127 -1.55 0.91 3.55
CA LEU A 127 -1.98 2.24 3.96
C LEU A 127 -1.81 2.41 5.47
N LEU A 128 -2.38 1.50 6.26
CA LEU A 128 -2.34 1.57 7.74
C LEU A 128 -0.91 1.61 8.29
N ARG A 129 0.03 0.89 7.66
CA ARG A 129 1.43 0.82 8.11
C ARG A 129 2.23 2.08 7.79
N ARG A 130 1.96 2.74 6.66
CA ARG A 130 2.88 3.73 6.08
C ARG A 130 2.34 5.15 6.02
N CYS A 131 1.02 5.29 5.96
CA CYS A 131 0.42 6.59 5.70
C CYS A 131 0.28 7.39 6.99
N PRO A 132 0.42 8.72 6.90
CA PRO A 132 0.29 9.58 8.06
C PRO A 132 -1.18 9.61 8.57
N PRO A 133 -1.41 9.90 9.86
CA PRO A 133 -2.75 9.88 10.47
C PRO A 133 -3.80 10.72 9.72
N HIS A 134 -3.42 11.88 9.16
CA HIS A 134 -4.35 12.74 8.44
C HIS A 134 -4.89 12.10 7.14
N ALA A 135 -4.10 11.22 6.48
CA ALA A 135 -4.54 10.48 5.31
C ALA A 135 -5.35 9.23 5.66
N LEU A 136 -5.22 8.75 6.91
CA LEU A 136 -5.82 7.51 7.39
C LEU A 136 -7.09 7.72 8.22
N GLY A 137 -7.25 8.85 8.90
CA GLY A 137 -8.33 9.06 9.87
C GLY A 137 -9.70 8.54 9.39
N PRO A 138 -10.23 9.00 8.24
CA PRO A 138 -11.50 8.50 7.72
C PRO A 138 -11.48 7.02 7.29
N ILE A 139 -10.35 6.52 6.78
CA ILE A 139 -10.17 5.10 6.45
C ILE A 139 -10.28 4.25 7.73
N THR A 140 -9.53 4.62 8.77
CA THR A 140 -9.53 3.95 10.06
C THR A 140 -10.93 3.95 10.69
N GLN A 141 -11.62 5.10 10.70
CA GLN A 141 -12.99 5.16 11.22
C GLN A 141 -13.96 4.25 10.45
N ALA A 142 -13.85 4.18 9.11
CA ALA A 142 -14.67 3.28 8.30
C ALA A 142 -14.39 1.79 8.62
N LEU A 143 -13.15 1.44 8.96
CA LEU A 143 -12.79 0.08 9.36
C LEU A 143 -13.25 -0.24 10.79
N LEU A 144 -13.13 0.70 11.73
CA LEU A 144 -13.56 0.55 13.12
C LEU A 144 -15.08 0.36 13.23
N ALA A 145 -15.86 1.06 12.40
CA ALA A 145 -17.30 0.90 12.32
C ALA A 145 -17.73 -0.54 11.92
N ASP A 146 -16.82 -1.32 11.35
CA ASP A 146 -17.06 -2.65 10.79
C ASP A 146 -16.16 -3.72 11.44
N ALA A 147 -15.53 -3.38 12.57
CA ALA A 147 -14.44 -4.14 13.17
C ALA A 147 -14.84 -5.60 13.49
N LEU A 148 -16.01 -5.83 14.07
CA LEU A 148 -16.47 -7.19 14.40
C LEU A 148 -16.58 -8.06 13.14
N SER A 149 -17.27 -7.56 12.11
CA SER A 149 -17.42 -8.30 10.85
C SER A 149 -16.08 -8.57 10.18
N LEU A 150 -15.17 -7.60 10.21
CA LEU A 150 -13.83 -7.75 9.66
C LEU A 150 -13.00 -8.77 10.45
N SER A 151 -13.09 -8.79 11.79
CA SER A 151 -12.37 -9.76 12.64
C SER A 151 -12.72 -11.20 12.31
N CYS A 152 -13.97 -11.46 11.94
CA CYS A 152 -14.46 -12.79 11.56
C CYS A 152 -14.24 -13.13 10.08
N HIS A 153 -13.73 -12.19 9.28
CA HIS A 153 -13.62 -12.35 7.83
C HIS A 153 -12.27 -12.93 7.41
N PRO A 154 -12.20 -13.89 6.45
CA PRO A 154 -10.96 -14.56 6.03
C PRO A 154 -9.82 -13.62 5.61
N PHE A 155 -10.15 -12.46 5.04
CA PHE A 155 -9.18 -11.42 4.68
C PHE A 155 -9.21 -10.21 5.62
N GLY A 156 -10.35 -9.96 6.27
CA GLY A 156 -10.54 -8.76 7.09
C GLY A 156 -9.80 -8.84 8.41
N THR A 157 -9.61 -10.06 8.94
CA THR A 157 -8.86 -10.32 10.17
C THR A 157 -7.46 -9.70 10.13
N TYR A 158 -6.78 -9.76 8.98
CA TYR A 158 -5.45 -9.19 8.82
C TYR A 158 -5.45 -7.66 8.86
N VAL A 159 -6.54 -7.03 8.41
CA VAL A 159 -6.71 -5.58 8.50
C VAL A 159 -6.95 -5.15 9.95
N VAL A 160 -7.77 -5.89 10.70
CA VAL A 160 -7.98 -5.63 12.13
C VAL A 160 -6.69 -5.83 12.92
N GLN A 161 -5.93 -6.88 12.65
CA GLN A 161 -4.62 -7.09 13.27
C GLN A 161 -3.63 -5.95 12.94
N HIS A 162 -3.68 -5.37 11.74
CA HIS A 162 -2.89 -4.18 11.42
C HIS A 162 -3.37 -2.93 12.14
N LEU A 163 -4.68 -2.77 12.36
CA LEU A 163 -5.19 -1.68 13.21
C LEU A 163 -4.71 -1.84 14.65
N LEU A 164 -4.62 -3.07 15.16
CA LEU A 164 -4.06 -3.33 16.49
C LEU A 164 -2.55 -3.08 16.55
N GLN A 165 -1.83 -3.30 15.46
CA GLN A 165 -0.38 -3.13 15.42
C GLN A 165 0.07 -1.68 15.20
N TYR A 166 -0.69 -0.91 14.41
CA TYR A 166 -0.30 0.43 13.95
C TYR A 166 -1.29 1.54 14.33
N GLY A 167 -2.44 1.19 14.91
CA GLY A 167 -3.43 2.15 15.36
C GLY A 167 -2.96 2.95 16.58
N GLY A 168 -3.58 4.11 16.79
CA GLY A 168 -3.34 4.91 17.99
C GLY A 168 -4.18 4.44 19.17
N ASP A 169 -3.91 4.99 20.36
CA ASP A 169 -4.64 4.66 21.59
C ASP A 169 -6.15 4.84 21.46
N GLN A 170 -6.61 5.84 20.70
CA GLN A 170 -8.03 6.04 20.44
C GLN A 170 -8.64 4.90 19.62
N ASP A 171 -7.91 4.38 18.63
CA ASP A 171 -8.37 3.26 17.80
C ASP A 171 -8.41 1.97 18.63
N HIS A 172 -7.39 1.74 19.46
CA HIS A 172 -7.34 0.61 20.40
C HIS A 172 -8.50 0.63 21.38
N ARG A 173 -8.81 1.78 21.97
CA ARG A 173 -9.94 1.93 22.89
C ARG A 173 -11.28 1.61 22.22
N GLN A 174 -11.46 2.03 20.97
CA GLN A 174 -12.66 1.70 20.19
C GLN A 174 -12.75 0.21 19.89
N LEU A 175 -11.64 -0.41 19.46
CA LEU A 175 -11.57 -1.86 19.22
C LEU A 175 -11.85 -2.65 20.49
N ALA A 176 -11.27 -2.28 21.63
CA ALA A 176 -11.50 -2.93 22.92
C ALA A 176 -12.99 -2.90 23.29
N ALA A 177 -13.64 -1.74 23.13
CA ALA A 177 -15.08 -1.62 23.36
C ALA A 177 -15.92 -2.50 22.41
N VAL A 178 -15.51 -2.69 21.16
CA VAL A 178 -16.19 -3.63 20.24
C VAL A 178 -15.98 -5.07 20.70
N PHE A 179 -14.74 -5.45 21.03
CA PHE A 179 -14.39 -6.82 21.39
C PHE A 179 -15.03 -7.26 22.70
N GLU A 180 -15.07 -6.41 23.73
CA GLU A 180 -15.75 -6.68 25.00
C GLU A 180 -17.21 -7.08 24.83
N ARG A 181 -17.91 -6.44 23.90
CA ARG A 181 -19.33 -6.70 23.62
C ARG A 181 -19.56 -7.91 22.71
N SER A 182 -18.49 -8.44 22.13
CA SER A 182 -18.56 -9.44 21.05
C SER A 182 -17.63 -10.64 21.29
N ILE A 183 -17.23 -10.89 22.54
CA ILE A 183 -16.29 -11.96 22.90
C ILE A 183 -16.77 -13.32 22.40
N GLU A 184 -18.05 -13.65 22.60
CA GLU A 184 -18.58 -14.94 22.19
C GLU A 184 -18.55 -15.12 20.66
N ASP A 185 -18.93 -14.07 19.92
CA ASP A 185 -18.90 -14.09 18.45
C ASP A 185 -17.48 -14.25 17.91
N LEU A 186 -16.52 -13.58 18.54
CA LEU A 186 -15.10 -13.67 18.20
C LEU A 186 -14.51 -15.04 18.58
N GLY A 187 -14.94 -15.64 19.69
CA GLY A 187 -14.50 -16.96 20.11
C GLY A 187 -15.03 -18.08 19.21
N ARG A 188 -16.21 -17.90 18.60
CA ARG A 188 -16.83 -18.87 17.69
C ARG A 188 -16.30 -18.78 16.26
N CYS A 189 -15.67 -17.67 15.87
CA CYS A 189 -15.19 -17.51 14.49
C CYS A 189 -13.74 -18.01 14.32
N SER A 190 -13.44 -18.56 13.15
CA SER A 190 -12.16 -19.24 12.88
C SER A 190 -10.93 -18.35 13.00
N ALA A 191 -11.09 -17.02 12.91
CA ALA A 191 -10.01 -16.05 12.98
C ALA A 191 -10.03 -15.16 14.24
N GLY A 192 -11.14 -15.14 14.98
CA GLY A 192 -11.37 -14.16 16.04
C GLY A 192 -10.51 -14.38 17.26
N CYS A 193 -10.23 -15.63 17.63
CA CYS A 193 -9.23 -15.94 18.66
C CYS A 193 -7.85 -15.34 18.32
N GLY A 194 -7.46 -15.34 17.05
CA GLY A 194 -6.22 -14.70 16.59
C GLY A 194 -6.26 -13.17 16.72
N VAL A 195 -7.43 -12.56 16.48
CA VAL A 195 -7.63 -11.12 16.70
C VAL A 195 -7.59 -10.77 18.19
N LEU A 196 -8.22 -11.56 19.06
CA LEU A 196 -8.18 -11.37 20.51
C LEU A 196 -6.75 -11.51 21.05
N ALA A 197 -5.99 -12.50 20.56
CA ALA A 197 -4.58 -12.66 20.89
C ALA A 197 -3.75 -11.44 20.46
N ALA A 198 -3.97 -10.94 19.23
CA ALA A 198 -3.31 -9.72 18.75
C ALA A 198 -3.71 -8.48 19.58
N ALA A 199 -4.95 -8.41 20.05
CA ALA A 199 -5.42 -7.32 20.90
C ALA A 199 -4.66 -7.31 22.24
N MET A 200 -4.53 -8.47 22.87
CA MET A 200 -3.75 -8.61 24.12
C MET A 200 -2.26 -8.29 23.93
N ALA A 201 -1.71 -8.50 22.72
CA ALA A 201 -0.29 -8.27 22.44
C ALA A 201 0.07 -6.82 22.11
N HIS A 202 -0.86 -6.06 21.51
CA HIS A 202 -0.53 -4.75 20.93
C HIS A 202 -1.29 -3.56 21.53
N MET A 203 -2.43 -3.78 22.18
CA MET A 203 -3.15 -2.69 22.84
C MET A 203 -2.41 -2.20 24.09
N PRO A 204 -2.66 -0.94 24.53
CA PRO A 204 -2.28 -0.49 25.86
C PRO A 204 -2.79 -1.43 26.95
N ALA A 205 -2.04 -1.55 28.05
CA ALA A 205 -2.30 -2.51 29.11
C ALA A 205 -3.73 -2.42 29.68
N GLU A 206 -4.28 -1.21 29.79
CA GLU A 206 -5.64 -0.99 30.26
C GLU A 206 -6.68 -1.62 29.31
N ASP A 207 -6.58 -1.35 28.01
CA ASP A 207 -7.50 -1.86 27.00
C ASP A 207 -7.36 -3.38 26.83
N ALA A 208 -6.13 -3.90 26.81
CA ALA A 208 -5.86 -5.34 26.79
C ALA A 208 -6.49 -6.05 28.01
N ALA A 209 -6.36 -5.47 29.20
CA ALA A 209 -6.94 -6.04 30.42
C ALA A 209 -8.46 -6.03 30.40
N ARG A 210 -9.11 -5.03 29.78
CA ARG A 210 -10.57 -5.01 29.62
C ARG A 210 -11.05 -6.16 28.72
N VAL A 211 -10.40 -6.35 27.56
CA VAL A 211 -10.70 -7.47 26.65
C VAL A 211 -10.47 -8.81 27.33
N ALA A 212 -9.35 -8.98 28.04
CA ALA A 212 -9.02 -10.22 28.74
C ALA A 212 -10.04 -10.58 29.84
N ARG A 213 -10.50 -9.59 30.62
CA ARG A 213 -11.54 -9.81 31.63
C ARG A 213 -12.87 -10.22 31.00
N ALA A 214 -13.27 -9.57 29.91
CA ALA A 214 -14.48 -9.96 29.19
C ALA A 214 -14.37 -11.39 28.63
N ALA A 215 -13.20 -11.76 28.10
CA ALA A 215 -12.91 -13.12 27.65
C ALA A 215 -13.01 -14.16 28.77
N ALA A 216 -12.47 -13.87 29.96
CA ALA A 216 -12.51 -14.76 31.11
C ALA A 216 -13.90 -14.91 31.76
N ALA A 217 -14.78 -13.92 31.58
CA ALA A 217 -16.14 -13.93 32.09
C ALA A 217 -17.16 -14.52 31.10
N ALA A 218 -16.75 -14.81 29.86
CA ALA A 218 -17.63 -15.42 28.87
C ALA A 218 -17.93 -16.88 29.22
N PRO A 219 -19.19 -17.33 29.05
CA PRO A 219 -19.65 -18.66 29.43
C PRO A 219 -19.11 -19.79 28.54
#